data_AF-A0A9R1H4Z1-F1
#
_entry.id   AF-A0A9R1H4Z1-F1
#
_cell.length_a   1.000
_cell.length_b   1.000
_cell.length_c   1.000
_cell.angle_alpha   90.00
_cell.angle_beta   90.00
_cell.angle_gamma   90.00
#
_symmetry.space_group_name_H-M   'P 1'
#
loop_
_entity.id
_entity.type
_entity.pdbx_description
1 polymer ?
#
loop_
_entity_poly.entity_id
_entity_poly.type
_entity_poly.pdbx_seq_one_letter_code
_entity_poly.pdbx_strand_id
1 'polypeptide(L)'
;MMKAVSSCFGKALVTSSAVMLVMPPSCLAEECDPGYSLPNMPLLFAIAMVGATVGGLLARQRKGELKKLNDQLRQINASLRRQAKIESYAPALSYAPAASKIPESEVIVDPHKQRLLTYLRTGKNYLRNQAPDKAFSEFKAALDLAQSLGDHVEEKKAARGLGASLQRQGNYKEAIKYHSMVLSISKMTGEDSGVTEAYGAIADCYTEVGELEKAGKFYDEYIARLEND
;
A
#
# COMPACT_ATOMS: atom_id res chain seq x y z
N MET A 1 -24.55 38.59 -7.06
CA MET A 1 -23.67 38.05 -8.14
C MET A 1 -24.41 36.97 -8.95
N MET A 2 -25.47 37.33 -9.68
CA MET A 2 -26.37 36.33 -10.29
C MET A 2 -26.77 36.65 -11.74
N LYS A 3 -26.02 37.51 -12.44
CA LYS A 3 -26.33 37.95 -13.82
C LYS A 3 -25.29 37.59 -14.89
N ALA A 4 -24.17 36.92 -14.54
CA ALA A 4 -23.09 36.67 -15.51
C ALA A 4 -23.08 35.26 -16.14
N VAL A 5 -23.81 34.27 -15.60
CA VAL A 5 -23.73 32.88 -16.07
C VAL A 5 -24.66 32.58 -17.26
N SER A 6 -25.69 33.40 -17.49
CA SER A 6 -26.69 33.15 -18.54
C SER A 6 -26.22 33.45 -19.97
N SER A 7 -25.12 34.21 -20.16
CA SER A 7 -24.71 34.72 -21.47
C SER A 7 -23.85 33.74 -22.28
N CYS A 8 -23.08 32.85 -21.64
CA CYS A 8 -22.22 31.90 -22.34
C CYS A 8 -22.96 30.64 -22.84
N PHE A 9 -24.04 30.22 -22.17
CA PHE A 9 -24.75 28.99 -22.55
C PHE A 9 -25.51 29.14 -23.87
N GLY A 10 -26.11 30.31 -24.12
CA GLY A 10 -26.84 30.58 -25.37
C GLY A 10 -25.93 30.65 -26.60
N LYS A 11 -24.68 31.13 -26.45
CA LYS A 11 -23.74 31.26 -27.57
C LYS A 11 -23.13 29.93 -28.01
N ALA A 12 -22.94 28.98 -27.10
CA ALA A 12 -22.43 27.64 -27.42
C ALA A 12 -23.47 26.75 -28.14
N LEU A 13 -24.77 26.96 -27.88
CA LEU A 13 -25.84 26.19 -28.53
C LEU A 13 -26.03 26.59 -30.00
N VAL A 14 -25.82 27.87 -30.33
CA VAL A 14 -25.99 28.40 -31.70
C VAL A 14 -24.84 28.00 -32.62
N THR A 15 -23.61 27.87 -32.10
CA THR A 15 -22.45 27.48 -32.92
C THR A 15 -22.41 25.99 -33.24
N SER A 16 -23.00 25.12 -32.42
CA SER A 16 -23.08 23.68 -32.71
C SER A 16 -24.07 23.34 -33.83
N SER A 17 -25.19 24.07 -33.94
CA SER A 17 -26.19 23.82 -35.00
C SER A 17 -25.76 24.35 -36.37
N ALA A 18 -24.82 25.29 -36.44
CA ALA A 18 -24.38 25.89 -37.71
C ALA A 18 -23.41 25.00 -38.50
N VAL A 19 -22.71 24.06 -37.85
CA VAL A 19 -21.68 23.23 -38.52
C VAL A 19 -22.29 22.06 -39.33
N MET A 20 -23.55 21.69 -39.06
CA MET A 20 -24.25 20.62 -39.80
C MET A 20 -24.77 21.05 -41.19
N LEU A 21 -24.64 22.32 -41.56
CA LEU A 21 -25.22 22.88 -42.79
C LEU A 21 -24.22 23.08 -43.95
N VAL A 22 -22.95 22.65 -43.78
CA VAL A 22 -21.87 22.96 -44.75
C VAL A 22 -21.20 21.70 -45.36
N MET A 23 -21.71 20.49 -45.10
CA MET A 23 -21.17 19.27 -45.73
C MET A 23 -22.13 18.69 -46.80
N PRO A 24 -21.62 18.29 -47.98
CA PRO A 24 -22.45 17.76 -49.07
C PRO A 24 -22.93 16.32 -48.78
N PRO A 25 -24.13 15.92 -49.27
CA PRO A 25 -24.67 14.57 -49.07
C PRO A 25 -24.10 13.66 -50.15
N SER A 26 -22.83 13.27 -50.04
CA SER A 26 -22.19 12.35 -50.99
C SER A 26 -21.22 11.40 -50.30
N CYS A 27 -21.64 10.86 -49.15
CA CYS A 27 -21.05 9.66 -48.58
C CYS A 27 -22.20 8.75 -48.14
N LEU A 28 -22.59 7.85 -49.05
CA LEU A 28 -23.38 6.66 -48.74
C LEU A 28 -22.63 5.85 -47.68
N ALA A 29 -23.02 6.01 -46.41
CA ALA A 29 -22.88 4.94 -45.45
C ALA A 29 -24.07 4.01 -45.69
N GLU A 30 -23.76 2.80 -46.12
CA GLU A 30 -24.66 1.66 -46.23
C GLU A 30 -25.61 1.62 -45.02
N GLU A 31 -26.91 1.67 -45.30
CA GLU A 31 -27.95 1.63 -44.27
C GLU A 31 -27.94 0.22 -43.65
N CYS A 32 -27.23 0.06 -42.53
CA CYS A 32 -27.47 -1.05 -41.63
C CYS A 32 -28.88 -0.89 -41.08
N ASP A 33 -29.82 -1.69 -41.61
CA ASP A 33 -31.17 -1.88 -41.09
C ASP A 33 -31.14 -2.01 -39.55
N PRO A 34 -31.75 -1.08 -38.79
CA PRO A 34 -31.92 -1.28 -37.37
C PRO A 34 -33.19 -2.11 -37.17
N GLY A 35 -33.00 -3.41 -36.93
CA GLY A 35 -34.03 -4.29 -36.36
C GLY A 35 -34.42 -3.95 -34.92
N TYR A 36 -34.51 -2.65 -34.58
CA TYR A 36 -34.92 -2.15 -33.28
C TYR A 36 -35.82 -0.94 -33.49
N SER A 37 -37.13 -1.16 -33.36
CA SER A 37 -38.11 -0.09 -33.22
C SER A 37 -37.73 0.81 -32.04
N LEU A 38 -37.38 2.07 -32.33
CA LEU A 38 -37.07 3.12 -31.35
C LEU A 38 -38.35 3.89 -30.96
N PRO A 39 -38.95 3.64 -29.78
CA PRO A 39 -39.82 4.62 -29.14
C PRO A 39 -39.24 5.20 -27.83
N ASN A 40 -37.95 5.01 -27.52
CA ASN A 40 -37.37 5.37 -26.20
C ASN A 40 -36.16 6.32 -26.22
N MET A 41 -35.97 7.12 -27.28
CA MET A 41 -34.99 8.22 -27.29
C MET A 41 -35.10 9.17 -26.08
N PRO A 42 -36.29 9.68 -25.68
CA PRO A 42 -36.38 10.60 -24.53
C PRO A 42 -36.00 9.93 -23.20
N LEU A 43 -36.24 8.62 -23.06
CA LEU A 43 -35.84 7.85 -21.87
C LEU A 43 -34.32 7.71 -21.77
N LEU A 44 -33.63 7.42 -22.89
CA LEU A 44 -32.17 7.32 -22.93
C LEU A 44 -31.51 8.68 -22.62
N PHE A 45 -32.05 9.79 -23.15
CA PHE A 45 -31.59 11.13 -22.80
C PHE A 45 -31.79 11.45 -21.31
N ALA A 46 -32.92 11.05 -20.72
CA ALA A 46 -33.17 11.23 -19.29
C ALA A 46 -32.16 10.44 -18.43
N ILE A 47 -31.90 9.17 -18.78
CA ILE A 47 -30.90 8.33 -18.09
C ILE A 47 -29.49 8.93 -18.24
N ALA A 48 -29.12 9.41 -19.42
CA ALA A 48 -27.83 10.05 -19.65
C ALA A 48 -27.67 11.35 -18.85
N MET A 49 -28.73 12.17 -18.74
CA MET A 49 -28.74 13.39 -17.93
C MET A 49 -28.64 13.09 -16.43
N VAL A 50 -29.35 12.07 -15.95
CA VAL A 50 -29.23 11.62 -14.54
C VAL A 50 -27.83 11.07 -14.27
N GLY A 51 -27.27 10.25 -15.18
CA GLY A 51 -25.91 9.75 -15.06
C GLY A 51 -24.86 10.86 -15.05
N ALA A 52 -24.99 11.86 -15.93
CA ALA A 52 -24.08 13.00 -16.00
C ALA A 52 -24.16 13.90 -14.76
N THR A 53 -25.36 14.12 -14.23
CA THR A 53 -25.56 14.95 -13.02
C THR A 53 -25.04 14.26 -11.77
N VAL A 54 -25.37 12.98 -11.55
CA VAL A 54 -24.90 12.20 -10.40
C VAL A 54 -23.39 11.95 -10.48
N GLY A 55 -22.87 11.57 -11.66
CA GLY A 55 -21.43 11.37 -11.88
C GLY A 55 -20.64 12.66 -11.69
N GLY A 56 -21.16 13.79 -12.17
CA GLY A 56 -20.54 15.11 -11.98
C GLY A 56 -20.52 15.56 -10.51
N LEU A 57 -21.60 15.31 -9.75
CA LEU A 57 -21.68 15.66 -8.33
C LEU A 57 -20.70 14.81 -7.50
N LEU A 58 -20.67 13.50 -7.75
CA LEU A 58 -19.82 12.56 -7.04
C LEU A 58 -18.33 12.81 -7.35
N ALA A 59 -18.00 13.16 -8.61
CA ALA A 59 -16.65 13.56 -8.99
C ALA A 59 -16.21 14.87 -8.30
N ARG A 60 -17.12 15.85 -8.15
CA ARG A 60 -16.84 17.09 -7.40
C ARG A 60 -16.63 16.82 -5.91
N GLN A 61 -17.41 15.92 -5.31
CA GLN A 61 -17.26 15.54 -3.92
C GLN A 61 -15.91 14.86 -3.66
N ARG A 62 -15.56 13.85 -4.48
CA ARG A 62 -14.25 13.18 -4.42
C ARG A 62 -13.09 14.15 -4.64
N LYS A 63 -13.21 15.10 -5.57
CA LYS A 63 -12.18 16.13 -5.80
C LYS A 63 -12.01 17.05 -4.59
N GLY A 64 -13.10 17.37 -3.89
CA GLY A 64 -13.07 18.16 -2.65
C GLY A 64 -12.37 17.41 -1.52
N GLU A 65 -12.70 16.14 -1.32
CA GLU A 65 -12.04 15.26 -0.33
C GLU A 65 -10.56 15.08 -0.64
N LEU A 66 -10.21 14.77 -1.90
CA LEU A 66 -8.81 14.66 -2.34
C LEU A 66 -8.02 15.94 -2.10
N LYS A 67 -8.63 17.10 -2.37
CA LYS A 67 -7.97 18.39 -2.14
C LYS A 67 -7.71 18.62 -0.66
N LYS A 68 -8.70 18.36 0.19
CA LYS A 68 -8.54 18.42 1.66
C LYS A 68 -7.44 17.47 2.14
N LEU A 69 -7.43 16.23 1.65
CA LEU A 69 -6.42 15.23 2.01
C LEU A 69 -5.00 15.67 1.61
N ASN A 70 -4.85 16.24 0.41
CA ASN A 70 -3.57 16.73 -0.09
C ASN A 70 -3.08 17.95 0.72
N ASP A 71 -3.98 18.87 1.06
CA ASP A 71 -3.67 20.02 1.89
C ASP A 71 -3.24 19.59 3.30
N GLN A 72 -3.93 18.59 3.90
CA GLN A 72 -3.52 17.96 5.15
C GLN A 72 -2.12 17.33 5.03
N LEU A 73 -1.85 16.58 3.96
CA LEU A 73 -0.55 15.94 3.73
C LEU A 73 0.59 16.97 3.62
N ARG A 74 0.35 18.08 2.92
CA ARG A 74 1.30 19.19 2.82
C ARG A 74 1.57 19.84 4.16
N GLN A 75 0.54 20.01 4.98
CA GLN A 75 0.67 20.58 6.32
C GLN A 75 1.51 19.66 7.23
N ILE A 76 1.27 18.35 7.20
CA ILE A 76 2.04 17.34 7.93
C ILE A 76 3.51 17.33 7.47
N ASN A 77 3.74 17.33 6.16
CA ASN A 77 5.12 17.37 5.62
C ASN A 77 5.86 18.65 6.02
N ALA A 78 5.16 19.79 6.07
CA ALA A 78 5.74 21.05 6.52
C ALA A 78 6.05 21.05 8.02
N SER A 79 5.20 20.46 8.87
CA SER A 79 5.46 20.35 10.31
C SER A 79 6.62 19.40 10.60
N LEU A 80 6.70 18.26 9.90
CA LEU A 80 7.81 17.31 10.04
C LEU A 80 9.15 17.92 9.63
N ARG A 81 9.20 18.69 8.54
CA ARG A 81 10.43 19.41 8.13
C ARG A 81 10.87 20.46 9.14
N ARG A 82 9.92 21.17 9.77
CA ARG A 82 10.23 22.12 10.84
C ARG A 82 10.76 21.39 12.07
N GLN A 83 10.17 20.26 12.43
CA GLN A 83 10.60 19.43 13.54
C GLN A 83 12.03 18.89 13.33
N ALA A 84 12.33 18.32 12.16
CA ALA A 84 13.68 17.86 11.81
C ALA A 84 14.73 18.99 11.85
N LYS A 85 14.34 20.21 11.42
CA LYS A 85 15.22 21.38 11.48
C LYS A 85 15.50 21.83 12.93
N ILE A 86 14.54 21.67 13.83
CA ILE A 86 14.70 22.00 15.26
C ILE A 86 15.53 20.92 15.97
N GLU A 87 15.27 19.63 15.69
CA GLU A 87 16.06 18.50 16.22
C GLU A 87 17.52 18.55 15.79
N SER A 88 17.80 19.08 14.59
CA SER A 88 19.18 19.34 14.12
C SER A 88 19.91 20.43 14.92
N TYR A 89 19.17 21.34 15.57
CA TYR A 89 19.72 22.48 16.30
C TYR A 89 19.99 22.15 17.79
N ALA A 90 19.28 21.17 18.37
CA ALA A 90 19.47 20.73 19.76
C ALA A 90 19.03 19.26 19.96
N PRO A 91 19.90 18.27 19.72
CA PRO A 91 19.55 16.84 19.73
C PRO A 91 19.26 16.24 21.12
N ALA A 92 19.63 16.94 22.20
CA ALA A 92 19.54 16.41 23.58
C ALA A 92 18.34 16.94 24.40
N LEU A 93 17.54 17.87 23.86
CA LEU A 93 16.39 18.44 24.54
C LEU A 93 15.10 18.11 23.77
N SER A 94 14.57 16.92 24.02
CA SER A 94 13.23 16.53 23.54
C SER A 94 12.18 17.27 24.36
N TYR A 95 11.74 18.43 23.88
CA TYR A 95 10.63 19.20 24.49
C TYR A 95 9.24 18.80 23.97
N ALA A 96 9.09 17.60 23.40
CA ALA A 96 7.76 17.17 22.97
C ALA A 96 6.84 17.04 24.21
N PRO A 97 5.70 17.76 24.28
CA PRO A 97 4.66 17.38 25.23
C PRO A 97 4.27 15.94 24.90
N ALA A 98 3.91 15.15 25.91
CA ALA A 98 3.61 13.72 25.83
C ALA A 98 2.45 13.33 24.87
N ALA A 99 2.01 14.23 23.99
CA ALA A 99 0.84 14.17 23.13
C ALA A 99 1.16 14.00 21.62
N SER A 100 2.35 13.55 21.21
CA SER A 100 2.62 13.26 19.79
C SER A 100 3.38 11.96 19.51
N LYS A 101 3.20 10.93 20.35
CA LYS A 101 2.95 9.63 19.72
C LYS A 101 1.58 9.76 19.09
N ILE A 102 1.52 10.02 17.79
CA ILE A 102 0.25 9.90 17.06
C ILE A 102 -0.25 8.48 17.38
N PRO A 103 -1.34 8.32 18.15
CA PRO A 103 -1.83 6.99 18.43
C PRO A 103 -2.21 6.40 17.07
N GLU A 104 -1.81 5.16 16.80
CA GLU A 104 -2.04 4.47 15.51
C GLU A 104 -3.52 4.46 15.07
N SER A 105 -4.43 4.85 15.97
CA SER A 105 -5.85 5.08 15.72
C SER A 105 -6.18 6.29 14.84
N GLU A 106 -5.26 7.22 14.57
CA GLU A 106 -5.53 8.42 13.73
C GLU A 106 -5.17 8.26 12.24
N VAL A 107 -4.51 7.16 11.88
CA VAL A 107 -4.41 6.75 10.47
C VAL A 107 -5.64 5.87 10.21
N ILE A 108 -6.40 6.15 9.15
CA ILE A 108 -7.44 5.23 8.65
C ILE A 108 -6.72 4.00 8.10
N VAL A 109 -6.18 3.17 9.00
CA VAL A 109 -5.61 1.87 8.70
C VAL A 109 -6.80 0.92 8.69
N ASP A 110 -6.91 0.13 7.63
CA ASP A 110 -7.85 -1.00 7.60
C ASP A 110 -7.77 -1.75 8.95
N PRO A 111 -8.90 -2.02 9.64
CA PRO A 111 -8.91 -2.73 10.91
C PRO A 111 -8.07 -4.03 10.90
N HIS A 112 -8.00 -4.70 9.76
CA HIS A 112 -7.17 -5.89 9.58
C HIS A 112 -5.67 -5.56 9.57
N LYS A 113 -5.25 -4.49 8.88
CA LYS A 113 -3.86 -4.05 8.87
C LYS A 113 -3.41 -3.53 10.24
N GLN A 114 -4.29 -2.90 11.01
CA GLN A 114 -3.97 -2.52 12.39
C GLN A 114 -3.75 -3.74 13.31
N ARG A 115 -4.61 -4.76 13.19
CA ARG A 115 -4.44 -6.03 13.93
C ARG A 115 -3.14 -6.73 13.56
N LEU A 116 -2.81 -6.77 12.27
CA LEU A 116 -1.55 -7.32 11.76
C LEU A 116 -0.32 -6.66 12.41
N LEU A 117 -0.26 -5.33 12.39
CA LEU A 117 0.84 -4.58 13.00
C LEU A 117 0.92 -4.81 14.52
N THR A 118 -0.23 -4.98 15.16
CA THR A 118 -0.31 -5.31 16.59
C THR A 118 0.33 -6.68 16.86
N TYR A 119 -0.03 -7.72 16.11
CA TYR A 119 0.58 -9.06 16.23
C TYR A 119 2.09 -9.05 15.99
N LEU A 120 2.57 -8.28 15.01
CA LEU A 120 4.01 -8.13 14.78
C LEU A 120 4.72 -7.44 15.95
N ARG A 121 4.10 -6.44 16.57
CA ARG A 121 4.66 -5.72 17.71
C ARG A 121 4.65 -6.59 18.98
N THR A 122 3.56 -7.30 19.25
CA THR A 122 3.45 -8.22 20.40
C THR A 122 4.43 -9.37 20.25
N GLY A 123 4.55 -9.97 19.07
CA GLY A 123 5.53 -11.02 18.76
C GLY A 123 6.97 -10.56 19.04
N LYS A 124 7.34 -9.36 18.59
CA LYS A 124 8.67 -8.76 18.89
C LYS A 124 8.89 -8.54 20.39
N ASN A 125 7.86 -8.10 21.11
CA ASN A 125 7.93 -7.92 22.56
C ASN A 125 8.15 -9.26 23.28
N TYR A 126 7.46 -10.32 22.87
CA TYR A 126 7.65 -11.66 23.43
C TYR A 126 9.06 -12.21 23.17
N LEU A 127 9.63 -11.97 21.98
CA LEU A 127 11.03 -12.27 21.74
C LEU A 127 11.92 -11.51 22.72
N ARG A 128 11.77 -10.19 22.86
CA ARG A 128 12.59 -9.43 23.82
C ARG A 128 12.48 -9.95 25.25
N ASN A 129 11.31 -10.43 25.65
CA ASN A 129 11.05 -10.99 26.99
C ASN A 129 11.37 -12.50 27.10
N GLN A 130 12.11 -13.07 26.16
CA GLN A 130 12.53 -14.48 26.14
C GLN A 130 11.37 -15.49 26.21
N ALA A 131 10.22 -15.16 25.64
CA ALA A 131 9.06 -16.05 25.52
C ALA A 131 8.84 -16.45 24.04
N PRO A 132 9.69 -17.32 23.46
CA PRO A 132 9.64 -17.62 22.03
C PRO A 132 8.38 -18.38 21.59
N ASP A 133 7.76 -19.17 22.49
CA ASP A 133 6.52 -19.90 22.18
C ASP A 133 5.34 -18.97 21.90
N LYS A 134 5.21 -17.93 22.72
CA LYS A 134 4.19 -16.89 22.53
C LYS A 134 4.51 -16.03 21.32
N ALA A 135 5.79 -15.73 21.10
CA ALA A 135 6.20 -15.00 19.91
C ALA A 135 5.82 -15.75 18.62
N PHE A 136 6.03 -17.07 18.59
CA PHE A 136 5.68 -17.93 17.47
C PHE A 136 4.17 -17.85 17.16
N SER A 137 3.30 -17.96 18.17
CA SER A 137 1.85 -17.87 17.95
C SER A 137 1.41 -16.52 17.37
N GLU A 138 2.00 -15.42 17.86
CA GLU A 138 1.67 -14.06 17.39
C GLU A 138 2.16 -13.84 15.95
N PHE A 139 3.40 -14.25 15.64
CA PHE A 139 3.93 -14.13 14.29
C PHE A 139 3.22 -15.04 13.29
N LYS A 140 2.69 -16.19 13.73
CA LYS A 140 1.88 -17.06 12.88
C LYS A 140 0.56 -16.39 12.52
N ALA A 141 -0.14 -15.83 13.51
CA ALA A 141 -1.35 -15.05 13.26
C ALA A 141 -1.10 -13.83 12.37
N ALA A 142 0.06 -13.18 12.52
CA ALA A 142 0.48 -12.10 11.63
C ALA A 142 0.73 -12.60 10.19
N LEU A 143 1.38 -13.75 10.01
CA LEU A 143 1.66 -14.31 8.69
C LEU A 143 0.36 -14.63 7.93
N ASP A 144 -0.56 -15.34 8.59
CA ASP A 144 -1.85 -15.73 7.99
C ASP A 144 -2.66 -14.49 7.57
N LEU A 145 -2.65 -13.46 8.41
CA LEU A 145 -3.35 -12.21 8.12
C LEU A 145 -2.67 -11.42 7.00
N ALA A 146 -1.33 -11.34 6.98
CA ALA A 146 -0.60 -10.68 5.90
C ALA A 146 -0.85 -11.33 4.55
N GLN A 147 -0.89 -12.67 4.50
CA GLN A 147 -1.23 -13.43 3.29
C GLN A 147 -2.66 -13.16 2.83
N SER A 148 -3.63 -13.11 3.76
CA SER A 148 -5.01 -12.79 3.42
C SER A 148 -5.19 -11.37 2.85
N LEU A 149 -4.32 -10.44 3.26
CA LEU A 149 -4.31 -9.05 2.79
C LEU A 149 -3.46 -8.85 1.54
N GLY A 150 -2.67 -9.85 1.13
CA GLY A 150 -1.68 -9.73 0.05
C GLY A 150 -0.55 -8.74 0.36
N ASP A 151 -0.26 -8.48 1.64
CA ASP A 151 0.80 -7.55 2.05
C ASP A 151 2.12 -8.30 2.21
N HIS A 152 2.84 -8.47 1.10
CA HIS A 152 4.11 -9.21 1.06
C HIS A 152 5.22 -8.61 1.95
N VAL A 153 5.16 -7.30 2.25
CA VAL A 153 6.14 -6.64 3.13
C VAL A 153 5.95 -7.11 4.57
N GLU A 154 4.70 -7.14 5.04
CA GLU A 154 4.40 -7.62 6.38
C GLU A 154 4.46 -9.16 6.48
N GLU A 155 4.15 -9.87 5.39
CA GLU A 155 4.35 -11.33 5.28
C GLU A 155 5.82 -11.70 5.52
N LYS A 156 6.75 -10.99 4.85
CA LYS A 156 8.19 -11.16 5.03
C LYS A 156 8.63 -10.89 6.46
N LYS A 157 8.09 -9.86 7.11
CA LYS A 157 8.40 -9.54 8.53
C LYS A 157 7.89 -10.62 9.48
N ALA A 158 6.69 -11.15 9.24
CA ALA A 158 6.13 -12.24 10.03
C ALA A 158 6.96 -13.52 9.88
N ALA A 159 7.33 -13.89 8.66
CA ALA A 159 8.19 -15.04 8.39
C ALA A 159 9.55 -14.93 9.10
N ARG A 160 10.20 -13.77 9.06
CA ARG A 160 11.44 -13.52 9.82
C ARG A 160 11.25 -13.70 11.33
N GLY A 161 10.14 -13.20 11.86
CA GLY A 161 9.77 -13.36 13.28
C GLY A 161 9.55 -14.82 13.68
N LEU A 162 8.92 -15.62 12.82
CA LEU A 162 8.75 -17.06 13.02
C LEU A 162 10.08 -17.79 13.02
N GLY A 163 10.95 -17.51 12.04
CA GLY A 163 12.30 -18.07 11.99
C GLY A 163 13.11 -17.77 13.25
N ALA A 164 13.09 -16.52 13.71
CA ALA A 164 13.77 -16.11 14.95
C ALA A 164 13.16 -16.77 16.20
N SER A 165 11.84 -16.98 16.24
CA SER A 165 11.19 -17.67 17.36
C SER A 165 11.62 -19.14 17.45
N LEU A 166 11.65 -19.83 16.31
CA LEU A 166 12.08 -21.22 16.20
C LEU A 166 13.56 -21.40 16.50
N GLN A 167 14.43 -20.48 16.07
CA GLN A 167 15.85 -20.48 16.45
C GLN A 167 16.02 -20.45 17.96
N ARG A 168 15.26 -19.61 18.67
CA ARG A 168 15.30 -19.53 20.14
C ARG A 168 14.71 -20.73 20.86
N GLN A 169 13.86 -21.50 20.18
CA GLN A 169 13.36 -22.79 20.66
C GLN A 169 14.31 -23.96 20.36
N GLY A 170 15.39 -23.73 19.60
CA GLY A 170 16.28 -24.78 19.12
C GLY A 170 15.73 -25.60 17.94
N ASN A 171 14.61 -25.18 17.33
CA ASN A 171 14.03 -25.87 16.17
C ASN A 171 14.59 -25.29 14.85
N TYR A 172 15.89 -25.51 14.63
CA TYR A 172 16.64 -24.90 13.53
C TYR A 172 16.16 -25.35 12.14
N LYS A 173 15.74 -26.60 11.98
CA LYS A 173 15.25 -27.12 10.69
C LYS A 173 13.98 -26.43 10.22
N GLU A 174 13.07 -26.11 11.13
CA GLU A 174 11.88 -25.33 10.79
C GLU A 174 12.21 -23.85 10.61
N ALA A 175 13.13 -23.30 11.41
CA ALA A 175 13.58 -21.91 11.25
C ALA A 175 14.13 -21.64 9.84
N ILE A 176 14.92 -22.58 9.29
CA ILE A 176 15.45 -22.50 7.92
C ILE A 176 14.33 -22.33 6.89
N LYS A 177 13.18 -23.00 7.07
CA LYS A 177 12.05 -22.89 6.13
C LYS A 177 11.49 -21.47 6.11
N TYR A 178 11.29 -20.86 7.28
CA TYR A 178 10.74 -19.50 7.38
C TYR A 178 11.75 -18.43 6.95
N HIS A 179 13.04 -18.61 7.22
CA HIS A 179 14.07 -17.71 6.68
C HIS A 179 14.24 -17.86 5.17
N SER A 180 14.10 -19.08 4.62
CA SER A 180 14.07 -19.29 3.17
C SER A 180 12.83 -18.67 2.53
N MET A 181 11.70 -18.65 3.24
CA MET A 181 10.49 -17.95 2.80
C MET A 181 10.75 -16.44 2.64
N VAL A 182 11.50 -15.81 3.55
CA VAL A 182 11.92 -14.40 3.41
C VAL A 182 12.67 -14.17 2.09
N LEU A 183 13.64 -15.04 1.76
CA LEU A 183 14.38 -14.96 0.49
C LEU A 183 13.44 -15.12 -0.72
N SER A 184 12.49 -16.07 -0.66
CA SER A 184 11.54 -16.31 -1.74
C SER A 184 10.60 -15.12 -1.98
N ILE A 185 10.12 -14.47 -0.92
CA ILE A 185 9.26 -13.29 -1.01
C ILE A 185 10.06 -12.11 -1.59
N SER A 186 11.28 -11.87 -1.09
CA SER A 186 12.14 -10.81 -1.61
C SER A 186 12.45 -10.98 -3.10
N LYS A 187 12.70 -12.21 -3.57
CA LYS A 187 12.88 -12.49 -5.00
C LYS A 187 11.63 -12.19 -5.82
N MET A 188 10.44 -12.47 -5.27
CA MET A 188 9.16 -12.22 -5.93
C MET A 188 8.83 -10.72 -5.99
N THR A 189 9.09 -9.96 -4.93
CA THR A 189 8.80 -8.53 -4.84
C THR A 189 9.89 -7.64 -5.44
N GLY A 190 11.09 -8.17 -5.66
CA GLY A 190 12.27 -7.40 -6.07
C GLY A 190 12.78 -6.46 -4.96
N GLU A 191 12.43 -6.74 -3.70
CA GLU A 191 12.82 -5.93 -2.55
C GLU A 191 13.83 -6.66 -1.68
N ASP A 192 15.07 -6.17 -1.70
CA ASP A 192 16.21 -6.79 -1.01
C ASP A 192 16.25 -6.54 0.52
N SER A 193 15.26 -5.82 1.07
CA SER A 193 15.19 -5.54 2.51
C SER A 193 15.14 -6.83 3.34
N GLY A 194 16.18 -7.02 4.17
CA GLY A 194 16.33 -8.15 5.09
C GLY A 194 16.68 -9.49 4.43
N VAL A 195 17.14 -9.46 3.17
CA VAL A 195 17.70 -10.63 2.49
C VAL A 195 19.03 -11.03 3.12
N THR A 196 19.93 -10.05 3.31
CA THR A 196 21.24 -10.26 3.93
C THR A 196 21.09 -10.88 5.33
N GLU A 197 20.19 -10.35 6.17
CA GLU A 197 19.87 -10.93 7.49
C GLU A 197 19.38 -12.38 7.40
N ALA A 198 18.59 -12.73 6.39
CA ALA A 198 18.06 -14.08 6.21
C ALA A 198 19.14 -15.09 5.79
N TYR A 199 20.10 -14.70 4.93
CA TYR A 199 21.25 -15.56 4.60
C TYR A 199 22.08 -15.90 5.84
N GLY A 200 22.41 -14.88 6.65
CA GLY A 200 23.13 -15.10 7.92
C GLY A 200 22.35 -16.00 8.88
N ALA A 201 21.05 -15.75 9.06
CA ALA A 201 20.23 -16.56 9.95
C ALA A 201 20.07 -18.02 9.49
N ILE A 202 20.02 -18.28 8.18
CA ILE A 202 20.01 -19.64 7.62
C ILE A 202 21.36 -20.32 7.86
N ALA A 203 22.46 -19.60 7.65
CA ALA A 203 23.81 -20.10 7.90
C ALA A 203 23.98 -20.51 9.37
N ASP A 204 23.57 -19.65 10.30
CA ASP A 204 23.56 -19.94 11.74
C ASP A 204 22.75 -21.20 12.07
N CYS A 205 21.56 -21.34 11.47
CA CYS A 205 20.75 -22.55 11.66
C CYS A 205 21.45 -23.82 11.15
N TYR A 206 22.12 -23.76 9.99
CA TYR A 206 22.86 -24.93 9.47
C TYR A 206 24.07 -25.27 10.33
N THR A 207 24.74 -24.27 10.92
CA THR A 207 25.82 -24.47 11.89
C THR A 207 25.31 -25.26 13.10
N GLU A 208 24.18 -24.85 13.68
CA GLU A 208 23.57 -25.53 14.84
C GLU A 208 23.05 -26.94 14.51
N VAL A 209 22.63 -27.19 13.27
CA VAL A 209 22.24 -28.54 12.80
C VAL A 209 23.46 -29.42 12.54
N GLY A 210 24.66 -28.85 12.40
CA GLY A 210 25.91 -29.55 12.09
C GLY A 210 26.21 -29.71 10.60
N GLU A 211 25.44 -29.08 9.71
CA GLU A 211 25.64 -29.14 8.25
C GLU A 211 26.57 -28.01 7.78
N LEU A 212 27.85 -28.08 8.22
CA LEU A 212 28.83 -27.01 8.06
C LEU A 212 29.11 -26.61 6.60
N GLU A 213 29.10 -27.57 5.66
CA GLU A 213 29.29 -27.25 4.23
C GLU A 213 28.18 -26.36 3.68
N LYS A 214 26.94 -26.56 4.13
CA LYS A 214 25.82 -25.70 3.72
C LYS A 214 25.91 -24.36 4.43
N ALA A 215 26.23 -24.35 5.72
CA ALA A 215 26.43 -23.12 6.47
C ALA A 215 27.48 -22.22 5.78
N GLY A 216 28.63 -22.77 5.40
CA GLY A 216 29.68 -22.06 4.66
C GLY A 216 29.16 -21.37 3.40
N LYS A 217 28.43 -22.09 2.55
CA LYS A 217 27.84 -21.51 1.33
C LYS A 217 26.90 -20.34 1.63
N PHE A 218 26.07 -20.44 2.67
CA PHE A 218 25.17 -19.35 3.05
C PHE A 218 25.92 -18.17 3.69
N TYR A 219 27.03 -18.41 4.41
CA TYR A 219 27.89 -17.33 4.89
C TYR A 219 28.64 -16.63 3.75
N ASP A 220 29.09 -17.36 2.73
CA ASP A 220 29.73 -16.76 1.55
C ASP A 220 28.77 -15.80 0.84
N GLU A 221 27.51 -16.21 0.64
CA GLU A 221 26.46 -15.35 0.08
C GLU A 221 26.14 -14.16 1.00
N TYR A 222 26.10 -14.36 2.32
CA TYR A 222 25.89 -13.29 3.30
C TYR A 222 27.00 -12.22 3.20
N ILE A 223 28.27 -12.64 3.16
CA ILE A 223 29.43 -11.76 3.06
C ILE A 223 29.42 -11.04 1.71
N ALA A 224 29.22 -11.77 0.61
CA ALA A 224 29.14 -11.18 -0.72
C ALA A 224 28.07 -10.09 -0.80
N ARG A 225 26.93 -10.25 -0.11
CA ARG A 225 25.89 -9.21 -0.06
C ARG A 225 26.29 -8.00 0.79
N LEU A 226 26.97 -8.19 1.91
CA LEU A 226 27.46 -7.07 2.73
C LEU A 226 28.48 -6.19 1.98
N GLU A 227 29.23 -6.76 1.04
CA GLU A 227 30.17 -6.00 0.21
C GLU A 227 29.48 -5.18 -0.90
N ASN A 228 28.22 -5.49 -1.21
CA ASN A 228 27.45 -4.86 -2.30
C ASN A 228 26.40 -3.84 -1.81
N ASP A 229 26.09 -3.79 -0.50
CA ASP A 229 25.14 -2.85 0.14
C ASP A 229 25.81 -1.52 0.54
#